data_AF-A0A961WP69-F1
#
_entry.id   AF-A0A961WP69-F1
#
_cell.length_a   1.000
_cell.length_b   1.000
_cell.length_c   1.000
_cell.angle_alpha   90.00
_cell.angle_beta   90.00
_cell.angle_gamma   90.00
#
_symmetry.space_group_name_H-M   'P 1'
#
loop_
_entity.id
_entity.type
_entity.pdbx_description
1 polymer ?
#
loop_
_entity_poly.entity_id
_entity_poly.type
_entity_poly.pdbx_seq_one_letter_code
_entity_poly.pdbx_strand_id
1 'polypeptide(L)' 'APHFQIELITDGRMDAMIVHTEALETHAHDDARKASAGALNARIKDVVGVTTKIVVADPGGIERSMGKAVRVKDSRSRS' A
#
# COMPACT_ATOMS: atom_id res chain seq x y z
N ALA A 1 -0.57 -7.59 13.94
CA ALA A 1 -1.22 -7.77 12.62
C ALA A 1 -0.55 -6.80 11.66
N PRO A 2 -0.17 -7.22 10.44
CA PRO A 2 0.51 -6.33 9.51
C PRO A 2 -0.36 -5.11 9.19
N HIS A 3 0.22 -3.92 9.33
CA HIS A 3 -0.47 -2.66 9.12
C HIS A 3 -0.45 -2.26 7.64
N PHE A 4 -1.60 -1.80 7.14
CA PHE A 4 -1.71 -1.28 5.77
C PHE A 4 -2.65 -0.08 5.69
N GLN A 5 -2.45 0.72 4.65
CA GLN A 5 -3.32 1.83 4.26
C GLN A 5 -3.41 1.92 2.74
N ILE A 6 -4.61 2.17 2.24
CA ILE A 6 -4.86 2.43 0.82
C ILE A 6 -4.98 3.93 0.66
N GLU A 7 -4.22 4.51 -0.25
CA GLU A 7 -4.32 5.91 -0.64
C GLU A 7 -4.85 6.01 -2.07
N LEU A 8 -5.96 6.73 -2.23
CA LEU A 8 -6.48 7.09 -3.54
C LEU A 8 -5.96 8.48 -3.90
N ILE A 9 -5.36 8.61 -5.07
CA ILE A 9 -4.81 9.86 -5.58
C ILE A 9 -5.35 10.13 -6.98
N THR A 10 -5.23 11.38 -7.42
CA THR A 10 -5.40 11.73 -8.83
C THR A 10 -4.01 11.78 -9.46
N ASP A 11 -3.79 10.99 -10.50
CA ASP A 11 -2.58 10.98 -11.32
C ASP A 11 -2.93 11.44 -12.74
N GLY A 12 -2.57 12.68 -13.04
CA GLY A 12 -3.00 13.37 -14.25
C GLY A 12 -4.53 13.51 -14.33
N ARG A 13 -5.16 12.79 -15.27
CA ARG A 13 -6.61 12.79 -15.48
C ARG A 13 -7.30 11.54 -14.93
N MET A 14 -6.57 10.66 -14.26
CA MET A 14 -7.06 9.36 -13.81
C MET A 14 -6.95 9.24 -12.30
N ASP A 15 -7.77 8.35 -11.74
CA ASP A 15 -7.59 7.90 -10.37
C ASP A 15 -6.49 6.84 -10.34
N ALA A 16 -5.63 6.91 -9.32
CA ALA A 16 -4.63 5.89 -9.03
C ALA A 16 -4.73 5.46 -7.57
N MET A 17 -4.31 4.21 -7.31
CA MET A 17 -4.35 3.60 -5.99
C MET A 17 -2.94 3.20 -5.55
N ILE A 18 -2.56 3.64 -4.36
CA ILE A 18 -1.32 3.25 -3.68
C ILE A 18 -1.70 2.39 -2.48
N VAL A 19 -1.07 1.23 -2.33
CA VAL A 19 -1.17 0.39 -1.14
C VAL A 19 0.13 0.52 -0.36
N HIS A 20 0.02 1.12 0.81
CA HIS A 20 1.09 1.22 1.79
C HIS A 20 0.98 0.04 2.75
N THR A 21 2.08 -0.67 2.95
CA THR A 21 2.20 -1.77 3.91
C THR A 21 3.60 -1.76 4.51
N GLU A 22 3.79 -2.45 5.63
CA GLU A 22 5.12 -2.66 6.21
C GLU A 22 5.63 -4.07 5.93
N ALA A 23 6.95 -4.21 5.89
CA ALA A 23 7.60 -5.51 5.91
C ALA A 23 7.48 -6.16 7.30
N LEU A 24 7.53 -7.49 7.33
CA LEU A 24 7.81 -8.20 8.58
C LEU A 24 9.29 -8.03 8.94
N GLU A 25 9.62 -8.09 10.23
CA GLU A 25 11.01 -7.99 10.71
C GLU A 25 11.94 -8.99 10.02
N THR A 26 11.44 -10.20 9.74
CA THR A 26 12.18 -11.26 9.04
C THR A 26 12.42 -10.97 7.55
N HIS A 27 11.74 -9.99 6.97
CA HIS A 27 11.73 -9.67 5.54
C HIS A 27 11.97 -8.17 5.28
N ALA A 28 12.64 -7.47 6.21
CA ALA A 28 12.87 -6.03 6.13
C ALA A 28 13.98 -5.60 5.15
N HIS A 29 14.83 -6.53 4.71
CA HIS A 29 15.90 -6.24 3.75
C HIS A 29 15.35 -5.85 2.38
N ASP A 30 16.09 -5.02 1.65
CA ASP A 30 15.58 -4.30 0.49
C ASP A 30 15.06 -5.22 -0.63
N ASP A 31 15.80 -6.29 -0.93
CA ASP A 31 15.43 -7.25 -1.98
C ASP A 31 14.15 -8.03 -1.63
N ALA A 32 13.97 -8.43 -0.37
CA ALA A 32 12.73 -9.07 0.06
C ALA A 32 11.54 -8.12 0.01
N ARG A 33 11.72 -6.84 0.34
CA ARG A 33 10.66 -5.84 0.23
C ARG A 33 10.25 -5.63 -1.23
N LYS A 34 11.23 -5.51 -2.14
CA LYS A 34 10.97 -5.40 -3.59
C LYS A 34 10.25 -6.64 -4.13
N ALA A 35 10.71 -7.83 -3.77
CA ALA A 35 10.05 -9.08 -4.16
C ALA A 35 8.60 -9.16 -3.62
N SER A 36 8.41 -8.79 -2.35
CA SER A 36 7.08 -8.74 -1.71
C SER A 36 6.16 -7.74 -2.39
N ALA A 37 6.69 -6.57 -2.76
CA ALA A 37 5.93 -5.54 -3.48
C ALA A 37 5.45 -6.05 -4.83
N GLY A 38 6.32 -6.72 -5.60
CA GLY A 38 5.97 -7.32 -6.89
C GLY A 38 4.93 -8.43 -6.75
N ALA A 39 5.12 -9.34 -5.80
CA ALA A 39 4.18 -10.43 -5.54
C ALA A 39 2.80 -9.91 -5.12
N LEU A 40 2.75 -8.91 -4.24
CA LEU A 40 1.49 -8.29 -3.81
C LEU A 40 0.80 -7.54 -4.96
N ASN A 41 1.56 -6.83 -5.79
CA ASN A 41 1.04 -6.14 -6.96
C ASN A 41 0.33 -7.11 -7.93
N ALA A 42 1.03 -8.19 -8.32
CA ALA A 42 0.49 -9.22 -9.19
C ALA A 42 -0.76 -9.86 -8.57
N ARG A 43 -0.71 -10.20 -7.27
CA ARG A 43 -1.85 -10.82 -6.59
C ARG A 43 -3.09 -9.93 -6.54
N ILE A 44 -2.93 -8.62 -6.32
CA ILE A 44 -4.05 -7.67 -6.36
C ILE A 44 -4.63 -7.61 -7.77
N LYS A 45 -3.77 -7.58 -8.79
CA LYS A 45 -4.22 -7.57 -10.18
C LYS A 45 -5.03 -8.82 -10.52
N ASP A 46 -4.55 -9.98 -10.11
CA ASP A 46 -5.18 -11.27 -10.41
C ASP A 46 -6.51 -11.47 -9.67
N VAL A 47 -6.59 -11.06 -8.40
CA VAL A 47 -7.76 -11.31 -7.55
C VAL A 47 -8.81 -10.21 -7.66
N VAL A 48 -8.39 -8.95 -7.78
CA VAL A 48 -9.28 -7.77 -7.72
C VAL A 48 -9.45 -7.12 -9.11
N GLY A 49 -8.49 -7.31 -10.02
CA GLY A 49 -8.53 -6.74 -11.37
C GLY A 49 -7.98 -5.32 -11.49
N VAL A 50 -7.56 -4.70 -10.38
CA VAL A 50 -7.10 -3.30 -10.35
C VAL A 50 -5.58 -3.19 -10.39
N THR A 51 -5.08 -2.15 -11.03
CA THR A 51 -3.66 -1.80 -11.03
C THR A 51 -3.38 -0.89 -9.84
N THR A 52 -2.29 -1.16 -9.12
CA THR A 52 -1.90 -0.39 -7.93
C THR A 52 -0.40 -0.13 -7.92
N LYS A 53 0.03 0.86 -7.14
CA LYS A 53 1.42 0.98 -6.70
C LYS A 53 1.54 0.39 -5.30
N ILE A 54 2.56 -0.43 -5.05
CA ILE A 54 2.83 -0.99 -3.73
C ILE A 54 4.02 -0.26 -3.12
N VAL A 55 3.86 0.24 -1.89
CA VAL A 55 4.92 0.84 -1.09
C VAL A 55 5.10 -0.01 0.15
N VAL A 56 6.26 -0.65 0.27
CA VAL A 56 6.62 -1.49 1.43
C VAL A 56 7.60 -0.72 2.30
N ALA A 57 7.11 -0.23 3.44
CA ALA A 57 7.91 0.43 4.45
C ALA A 57 8.70 -0.57 5.31
N ASP A 58 9.65 -0.07 6.10
CA ASP A 58 10.28 -0.83 7.17
C ASP A 58 9.25 -1.28 8.23
N PRO A 59 9.55 -2.34 9.01
CA PRO A 59 8.70 -2.75 10.12
C PRO A 59 8.40 -1.58 11.06
N GLY A 60 7.13 -1.32 11.34
CA GLY A 60 6.70 -0.18 12.17
C GLY A 60 6.64 1.16 11.44
N GLY A 61 6.95 1.20 10.14
CA GLY A 61 6.95 2.44 9.33
C GLY A 61 5.56 2.90 8.87
N ILE A 62 4.51 2.09 9.06
CA ILE A 62 3.13 2.49 8.80
C ILE A 62 2.51 3.02 10.10
N GLU A 63 1.93 4.22 10.03
CA GLU A 63 1.31 4.88 11.16
C GLU A 63 0.21 4.00 11.78
N ARG A 64 0.39 3.66 13.06
CA ARG A 64 -0.60 2.91 13.81
C ARG A 64 -1.65 3.87 14.31
N SER A 65 -2.86 3.74 13.79
CA SER A 65 -4.01 4.50 14.30
C SER A 65 -4.17 4.27 15.80
N MET A 66 -4.02 5.34 16.59
CA MET A 66 -4.32 5.38 18.03
C MET A 66 -5.84 5.35 18.33
N GLY A 67 -6.69 5.22 17.29
CA GLY A 67 -8.15 5.11 17.36
C GLY A 67 -8.72 4.17 16.30
N LYS A 68 -9.86 4.52 15.68
CA LYS A 68 -10.49 3.72 14.60
C LYS A 68 -9.57 3.68 13.37
N ALA A 69 -9.09 2.49 13.01
CA ALA A 69 -8.19 2.31 11.88
C ALA A 69 -8.80 2.83 10.56
N VAL A 70 -8.20 3.89 10.00
CA VAL A 70 -8.54 4.42 8.68
C VAL A 70 -7.75 3.65 7.63
N ARG A 71 -8.43 2.72 6.95
CA ARG A 71 -7.82 1.86 5.92
C ARG A 71 -7.74 2.52 4.55
N VAL A 72 -8.55 3.54 4.30
CA VAL A 72 -8.60 4.24 3.02
C VAL A 72 -8.48 5.74 3.27
N LYS A 73 -7.45 6.35 2.71
CA LYS A 73 -7.24 7.79 2.64
C LYS A 73 -7.53 8.23 1.21
N ASP A 74 -8.54 9.07 1.04
CA ASP A 74 -8.89 9.60 -0.27
C ASP A 74 -8.31 11.01 -0.43
N SER A 75 -7.24 11.10 -1.20
CA SER A 75 -6.51 12.33 -1.51
C SER A 75 -6.73 12.76 -2.97
N ARG A 76 -7.76 12.24 -3.64
CA ARG A 76 -8.09 12.63 -5.03
C ARG A 76 -8.48 14.11 -5.08
N SER A 77 -8.06 14.80 -6.13
CA SER A 77 -8.53 16.15 -6.41
C SER A 77 -9.99 16.06 -6.85
N ARG A 78 -10.92 16.38 -5.97
CA ARG A 78 -12.33 16.52 -6.30
C ARG A 78 -12.64 18.01 -6.40
N SER A 79 -12.99 18.46 -7.60
CA SER A 79 -13.62 19.76 -7.85
C SER A 79 -15.11 19.69 -7.52
#